data_AF-A0A9P6XQH4-F1
#
_entry.id   AF-A0A9P6XQH4-F1
#
_cell.length_a   1.000
_cell.length_b   1.000
_cell.length_c   1.000
_cell.angle_alpha   90.00
_cell.angle_beta   90.00
_cell.angle_gamma   90.00
#
_symmetry.space_group_name_H-M   'P 1'
#
loop_
_entity.id
_entity.type
_entity.pdbx_description
1 polymer ?
#
loop_
_entity_poly.entity_id
_entity_poly.type
_entity_poly.pdbx_seq_one_letter_code
_entity_poly.pdbx_strand_id
1 'polypeptide(L)'
;MSSAQRGDQRLIAVVLGGASEKQRADDSLALLNWGFRFFETHRLYEPGKAVAEHKGWKGTTDKVQLGVAQPMLVSVPRGRYNDLKPRIDVPQPLEAPFTAGQQVGTVKVTLDGKVIAEAPLVAVAAVEQAGFFKRLWDSFWMWWESE
;
A
#
# COMPACT_ATOMS: atom_id res chain seq x y z
N MET A 1 -1.49 27.17 11.97
CA MET A 1 -1.02 25.83 11.53
C MET A 1 0.28 25.55 12.24
N SER A 2 0.47 24.33 12.72
CA SER A 2 1.72 23.86 13.31
C SER A 2 2.03 22.45 12.82
N SER A 3 3.30 22.08 12.84
CA SER A 3 3.78 20.75 12.48
C SER A 3 4.85 20.32 13.46
N ALA A 4 4.82 19.05 13.86
CA ALA A 4 5.82 18.46 14.72
C ALA A 4 6.14 17.04 14.24
N GLN A 5 7.37 16.61 14.47
CA GLN A 5 7.84 15.28 14.11
C GLN A 5 8.51 14.60 15.31
N ARG A 6 8.19 13.33 15.54
CA ARG A 6 8.85 12.44 16.52
C ARG A 6 9.15 11.11 15.83
N GLY A 7 10.42 10.81 15.61
CA GLY A 7 10.82 9.66 14.78
C GLY A 7 10.25 9.77 13.36
N ASP A 8 9.66 8.68 12.86
CA ASP A 8 9.01 8.64 11.54
C ASP A 8 7.60 9.25 11.52
N GLN A 9 7.03 9.59 12.68
CA GLN A 9 5.69 10.17 12.79
C GLN A 9 5.73 11.69 12.71
N ARG A 10 5.13 12.26 11.66
CA ARG A 10 4.89 13.70 11.51
C ARG A 10 3.40 14.00 11.62
N LEU A 11 3.05 14.94 12.50
CA LEU A 11 1.68 15.41 12.69
C LEU A 11 1.57 16.87 12.31
N ILE A 12 0.45 17.23 11.70
CA ILE A 12 0.11 18.61 11.32
C ILE A 12 -1.18 18.95 12.07
N ALA A 13 -1.16 20.04 12.84
CA ALA A 13 -2.33 20.55 13.55
C ALA A 13 -2.77 21.90 12.97
N VAL A 14 -4.05 21.99 12.64
CA VAL A 14 -4.69 23.20 12.12
C VAL A 14 -5.80 23.60 13.09
N VAL A 15 -5.58 24.69 13.82
CA VAL A 15 -6.58 25.32 14.70
C VAL A 15 -7.04 26.62 14.05
N LEU A 16 -8.35 26.76 13.88
CA LEU A 16 -9.02 27.93 13.29
C LEU A 16 -9.91 28.60 14.33
N GLY A 17 -10.12 29.91 14.22
CA GLY A 17 -11.09 30.64 15.04
C GLY A 17 -10.72 30.85 16.52
N GLY A 18 -9.46 30.60 16.93
CA GLY A 18 -9.05 30.80 18.32
C GLY A 18 -9.03 32.28 18.73
N ALA A 19 -9.49 32.56 19.95
CA ALA A 19 -9.69 33.90 20.50
C ALA A 19 -8.42 34.76 20.61
N SER A 20 -7.23 34.15 20.63
CA SER A 20 -5.94 34.84 20.61
C SER A 20 -4.85 33.98 19.96
N GLU A 21 -3.72 34.59 19.60
CA GLU A 21 -2.53 33.87 19.12
C GLU A 21 -2.02 32.85 20.14
N LYS A 22 -1.94 33.26 21.41
CA LYS A 22 -1.52 32.40 22.51
C LYS A 22 -2.43 31.18 22.64
N GLN A 23 -3.76 31.38 22.64
CA GLN A 23 -4.71 30.28 22.74
C GLN A 23 -4.56 29.31 21.55
N ARG A 24 -4.42 29.82 20.33
CA ARG A 24 -4.20 28.98 19.14
C ARG A 24 -2.92 28.16 19.25
N ALA A 25 -1.85 28.72 19.82
CA ALA A 25 -0.60 28.01 20.03
C ALA A 25 -0.76 26.89 21.08
N ASP A 26 -1.38 27.21 22.22
CA ASP A 26 -1.64 26.27 23.31
C ASP A 26 -2.54 25.10 22.85
N ASP A 27 -3.61 25.39 22.11
CA ASP A 27 -4.52 24.39 21.53
C ASP A 27 -3.83 23.49 20.50
N SER A 28 -3.02 24.11 19.62
CA SER A 28 -2.28 23.35 18.61
C SER A 28 -1.28 22.39 19.27
N LEU A 29 -0.60 22.84 20.32
CA LEU A 29 0.34 22.01 21.08
C LEU A 29 -0.40 20.86 21.79
N ALA A 30 -1.56 21.13 22.39
CA ALA A 30 -2.39 20.12 23.02
C ALA A 30 -2.82 19.02 22.02
N LEU A 31 -3.28 19.41 20.82
CA LEU A 31 -3.64 18.47 19.75
C LEU A 31 -2.47 17.61 19.28
N LEU A 32 -1.29 18.22 19.06
CA LEU A 32 -0.09 17.49 18.67
C LEU A 32 0.31 16.49 19.75
N ASN A 33 0.33 16.91 21.02
CA ASN A 33 0.65 16.03 22.14
C ASN A 33 -0.33 14.87 22.29
N TRP A 34 -1.63 15.13 22.10
CA TRP A 34 -2.66 14.09 22.06
C TRP A 34 -2.39 13.09 20.93
N GLY A 35 -2.12 13.58 19.71
CA GLY A 35 -1.82 12.72 18.56
C GLY A 35 -0.61 11.81 18.80
N PHE A 36 0.50 12.36 19.32
CA PHE A 36 1.68 11.55 19.65
C PHE A 36 1.45 10.56 20.80
N ARG A 37 0.53 10.87 21.73
CA ARG A 37 0.24 10.02 22.89
C ARG A 37 -0.64 8.83 22.50
N PHE A 38 -1.60 9.01 21.60
CA PHE A 38 -2.62 8.00 21.32
C PHE A 38 -2.46 7.31 19.97
N PHE A 39 -1.67 7.87 19.05
CA PHE A 39 -1.44 7.29 17.72
C PHE A 39 0.04 7.02 17.50
N GLU A 40 0.30 6.04 16.65
CA GLU A 40 1.63 5.71 16.13
C GLU A 40 1.53 5.48 14.64
N THR A 41 2.59 5.85 13.92
CA THR A 41 2.68 5.69 12.47
C THR A 41 3.71 4.61 12.16
N HIS A 42 3.31 3.62 11.39
CA HIS A 42 4.17 2.52 10.95
C HIS A 42 4.30 2.51 9.43
N ARG A 43 5.49 2.16 8.94
CA ARG A 43 5.72 1.92 7.51
C ARG A 43 5.44 0.45 7.22
N LEU A 44 4.41 0.18 6.43
CA LEU A 44 4.02 -1.19 6.06
C LEU A 44 4.82 -1.70 4.87
N TYR A 45 4.91 -0.89 3.83
CA TYR A 45 5.55 -1.28 2.58
C TYR A 45 6.51 -0.19 2.10
N GLU A 46 7.64 -0.64 1.56
CA GLU A 46 8.65 0.23 0.96
C GLU A 46 8.62 0.11 -0.56
N PRO A 47 8.87 1.22 -1.28
CA PRO A 47 8.95 1.17 -2.73
C PRO A 47 10.09 0.27 -3.18
N GLY A 48 9.85 -0.48 -4.26
CA GLY A 48 10.83 -1.41 -4.83
C GLY A 48 11.00 -2.74 -4.09
N LYS A 49 10.34 -2.94 -2.95
CA LYS A 49 10.25 -4.26 -2.31
C LYS A 49 8.98 -4.98 -2.76
N ALA A 50 9.11 -6.29 -3.00
CA ALA A 50 7.96 -7.13 -3.28
C ALA A 50 7.09 -7.25 -2.01
N VAL A 51 5.82 -6.89 -2.16
CA VAL A 51 4.75 -7.06 -1.17
C VAL A 51 4.09 -8.43 -1.34
N ALA A 52 3.96 -8.90 -2.59
CA ALA A 52 3.43 -10.23 -2.90
C ALA A 52 3.97 -10.76 -4.24
N GLU A 53 3.89 -12.07 -4.43
CA GLU A 53 4.11 -12.73 -5.72
C GLU A 53 2.79 -13.30 -6.22
N HIS A 54 2.45 -13.04 -7.48
CA HIS A 54 1.30 -13.66 -8.14
C HIS A 54 1.74 -14.47 -9.36
N LYS A 55 0.99 -15.53 -9.69
CA LYS A 55 1.16 -16.29 -10.93
C LYS A 55 0.88 -15.37 -12.12
N GLY A 56 1.86 -15.23 -13.00
CA GLY A 56 1.73 -14.53 -14.27
C GLY A 56 1.67 -15.55 -15.41
N TRP A 57 0.80 -15.29 -16.38
CA TRP A 57 0.64 -16.12 -17.57
C TRP A 57 1.27 -15.46 -18.79
N LYS A 58 1.71 -16.27 -19.76
CA LYS A 58 2.26 -15.83 -21.05
C LYS A 58 3.51 -14.94 -20.93
N GLY A 59 4.14 -14.88 -19.76
CA GLY A 59 5.33 -14.08 -19.46
C GLY A 59 6.60 -14.91 -19.48
N THR A 60 7.75 -14.26 -19.67
CA THR A 60 9.07 -14.91 -19.57
C THR A 60 9.26 -15.60 -18.21
N THR A 61 8.67 -15.05 -17.15
CA THR A 61 8.57 -15.64 -15.82
C THR A 61 7.14 -16.08 -15.50
N ASP A 62 6.98 -17.15 -14.70
CA ASP A 62 5.67 -17.66 -14.27
C ASP A 62 5.09 -16.89 -13.06
N LYS A 63 5.88 -15.97 -12.52
CA LYS A 63 5.55 -15.14 -11.37
C LYS A 63 5.86 -13.69 -11.65
N VAL A 64 4.98 -12.81 -11.18
CA VAL A 64 5.15 -11.36 -11.19
C VAL A 64 5.29 -10.89 -9.74
N GLN A 65 6.37 -10.18 -9.45
CA GLN A 65 6.57 -9.53 -8.16
C GLN A 65 5.80 -8.23 -8.11
N LEU A 66 4.93 -8.10 -7.11
CA LEU A 66 4.05 -6.97 -6.92
C LEU A 66 4.49 -6.17 -5.70
N GLY A 67 4.54 -4.85 -5.81
CA GLY A 67 4.97 -3.94 -4.76
C GLY A 67 4.20 -2.63 -4.79
N VAL A 68 4.66 -1.64 -4.05
CA VAL A 68 4.08 -0.29 -4.05
C VAL A 68 5.03 0.69 -4.74
N ALA A 69 4.48 1.68 -5.45
CA ALA A 69 5.29 2.72 -6.09
C ALA A 69 5.80 3.78 -5.09
N GLN A 70 5.08 3.96 -3.99
CA GLN A 70 5.37 4.91 -2.92
C GLN A 70 5.32 4.21 -1.56
N PRO A 71 6.06 4.70 -0.55
CA PRO A 71 6.01 4.11 0.78
C PRO A 71 4.60 4.19 1.36
N MET A 72 4.09 3.06 1.83
CA MET A 72 2.77 2.99 2.46
C MET A 72 2.92 3.10 3.98
N LEU A 73 2.55 4.26 4.53
CA LEU A 73 2.52 4.52 5.97
C LEU A 73 1.09 4.48 6.49
N VAL A 74 0.89 3.91 7.67
CA VAL A 74 -0.42 3.86 8.33
C VAL A 74 -0.32 4.44 9.73
N SER A 75 -1.28 5.29 10.09
CA SER A 75 -1.38 5.86 11.43
C SER A 75 -2.57 5.23 12.14
N VAL A 76 -2.30 4.56 13.25
CA VAL A 76 -3.30 3.78 14.00
C VAL A 76 -3.26 4.13 15.48
N PRO A 77 -4.34 3.87 16.24
CA PRO A 77 -4.27 3.95 17.69
C PRO A 77 -3.17 3.04 18.21
N ARG A 78 -2.41 3.53 19.20
CA ARG A 78 -1.29 2.79 19.77
C ARG A 78 -1.71 1.39 20.23
N GLY A 79 -0.89 0.40 19.93
CA GLY A 79 -1.12 -0.99 20.31
C GLY A 79 -2.08 -1.75 19.38
N ARG A 80 -2.69 -1.09 18.39
CA ARG A 80 -3.59 -1.71 17.40
C ARG A 80 -2.86 -2.12 16.11
N TYR A 81 -1.56 -1.91 16.00
CA TYR A 81 -0.78 -2.24 14.80
C TYR A 81 -0.90 -3.73 14.40
N ASN A 82 -0.86 -4.63 15.39
CA ASN A 82 -0.96 -6.07 15.14
C ASN A 82 -2.36 -6.53 14.70
N ASP A 83 -3.38 -5.68 14.82
CA ASP A 83 -4.75 -5.98 14.40
C ASP A 83 -4.99 -5.66 12.91
N LEU A 84 -3.99 -5.07 12.25
CA LEU A 84 -4.07 -4.72 10.84
C LEU A 84 -4.11 -5.96 9.95
N LYS A 85 -5.09 -5.99 9.05
CA LYS A 85 -5.26 -7.06 8.07
C LYS A 85 -5.02 -6.52 6.66
N PRO A 86 -3.88 -6.84 6.03
CA PRO A 86 -3.66 -6.52 4.64
C PRO A 86 -4.52 -7.42 3.75
N ARG A 87 -5.06 -6.85 2.68
CA ARG A 87 -5.82 -7.54 1.63
C ARG A 87 -5.31 -7.06 0.29
N ILE A 88 -4.94 -7.99 -0.56
CA ILE A 88 -4.51 -7.72 -1.93
C ILE A 88 -5.69 -8.01 -2.85
N ASP A 89 -6.00 -7.04 -3.69
CA ASP A 89 -7.05 -7.11 -4.69
C ASP A 89 -6.40 -6.99 -6.07
N VAL A 90 -6.30 -8.12 -6.76
CA VAL A 90 -5.62 -8.25 -8.04
C VAL A 90 -6.52 -9.05 -8.97
N PRO A 91 -6.88 -8.51 -10.16
CA PRO A 91 -7.62 -9.26 -11.16
C PRO A 91 -6.83 -10.50 -11.60
N GLN A 92 -7.53 -11.63 -11.68
CA GLN A 92 -7.01 -12.87 -12.23
C GLN A 92 -7.76 -13.19 -13.54
N PRO A 93 -7.10 -13.70 -14.58
CA PRO A 93 -5.66 -13.99 -14.67
C PRO A 93 -4.79 -12.75 -14.94
N LEU A 94 -3.54 -12.77 -14.46
CA LEU A 94 -2.53 -11.77 -14.83
C LEU A 94 -1.80 -12.23 -16.10
N GLU A 95 -2.02 -11.54 -17.21
CA GLU A 95 -1.37 -11.85 -18.49
C GLU A 95 -0.26 -10.85 -18.84
N ALA A 96 0.92 -11.35 -19.19
CA ALA A 96 2.03 -10.53 -19.69
C ALA A 96 1.70 -9.91 -21.08
N PRO A 97 2.31 -8.77 -21.45
CA PRO A 97 3.49 -8.15 -20.86
C PRO A 97 3.17 -7.18 -19.72
N PHE A 98 4.08 -7.10 -18.76
CA PHE A 98 4.06 -6.10 -17.68
C PHE A 98 5.26 -5.16 -17.82
N THR A 99 5.03 -3.85 -17.72
CA THR A 99 6.11 -2.87 -17.55
C THR A 99 6.41 -2.67 -16.07
N ALA A 100 7.66 -2.35 -15.73
CA ALA A 100 8.02 -2.00 -14.36
C ALA A 100 7.24 -0.75 -13.92
N GLY A 101 6.59 -0.80 -12.76
CA GLY A 101 5.71 0.25 -12.25
C GLY A 101 4.28 0.22 -12.79
N GLN A 102 3.92 -0.71 -13.69
CA GLN A 102 2.54 -0.87 -14.14
C GLN A 102 1.65 -1.26 -12.97
N GLN A 103 0.57 -0.50 -12.76
CA GLN A 103 -0.45 -0.88 -11.79
C GLN A 103 -1.20 -2.13 -12.28
N VAL A 104 -1.25 -3.14 -11.43
CA VAL A 104 -1.92 -4.41 -11.70
C VAL A 104 -2.97 -4.76 -10.65
N GLY A 105 -3.14 -3.93 -9.62
CA GLY A 105 -4.16 -4.13 -8.59
C GLY A 105 -4.03 -3.08 -7.49
N THR A 106 -4.51 -3.45 -6.30
CA THR A 106 -4.54 -2.57 -5.14
C THR A 106 -4.29 -3.36 -3.86
N VAL A 107 -3.47 -2.81 -2.96
CA VAL A 107 -3.36 -3.29 -1.59
C VAL A 107 -4.20 -2.42 -0.66
N LYS A 108 -5.07 -3.06 0.12
CA LYS A 108 -5.92 -2.43 1.13
C LYS A 108 -5.50 -2.94 2.51
N VAL A 109 -5.46 -2.06 3.48
CA VAL A 109 -5.19 -2.41 4.87
C VAL A 109 -6.42 -2.08 5.69
N THR A 110 -6.90 -3.07 6.43
CA THR A 110 -8.11 -2.96 7.23
C THR A 110 -7.82 -3.04 8.72
N LEU A 111 -8.59 -2.27 9.50
CA LEU A 111 -8.64 -2.33 10.96
C LEU A 111 -10.11 -2.40 11.37
N ASP A 112 -10.49 -3.39 12.17
CA ASP A 112 -11.89 -3.61 12.58
C ASP A 112 -12.89 -3.68 11.40
N GLY A 113 -12.45 -4.26 10.28
CA GLY A 113 -13.25 -4.40 9.06
C GLY A 113 -13.38 -3.13 8.20
N LYS A 114 -12.79 -2.00 8.63
CA LYS A 114 -12.76 -0.76 7.85
C LYS A 114 -11.42 -0.60 7.14
N VAL A 115 -11.46 -0.18 5.88
CA VAL A 115 -10.24 0.18 5.13
C VAL A 115 -9.67 1.47 5.70
N ILE A 116 -8.45 1.41 6.22
CA ILE A 116 -7.77 2.58 6.81
C ILE A 116 -6.68 3.15 5.89
N ALA A 117 -6.19 2.35 4.95
CA ALA A 117 -5.21 2.76 3.96
C ALA A 117 -5.30 1.89 2.71
N GLU A 118 -5.01 2.49 1.57
CA GLU A 118 -5.07 1.87 0.25
C GLU A 118 -3.93 2.41 -0.61
N ALA A 119 -3.27 1.54 -1.38
CA ALA A 119 -2.22 1.93 -2.30
C ALA A 119 -2.29 1.10 -3.60
N PRO A 120 -1.99 1.70 -4.77
CA PRO A 120 -1.82 0.95 -6.01
C PRO A 120 -0.74 -0.11 -5.87
N LEU A 121 -1.07 -1.33 -6.30
CA LEU A 121 -0.12 -2.43 -6.38
C LEU A 121 0.45 -2.47 -7.80
N VAL A 122 1.77 -2.37 -7.91
CA VAL A 122 2.51 -2.24 -9.17
C VAL A 122 3.47 -3.39 -9.39
N ALA A 123 3.75 -3.74 -10.64
CA ALA A 123 4.81 -4.69 -10.97
C ALA A 123 6.19 -4.11 -10.61
N VAL A 124 6.96 -4.81 -9.78
CA VAL A 124 8.30 -4.35 -9.35
C VAL A 124 9.30 -4.39 -10.51
N ALA A 125 9.18 -5.40 -11.37
CA ALA A 125 10.03 -5.60 -12.54
C ALA A 125 9.17 -5.80 -13.79
N ALA A 126 9.76 -5.49 -14.95
CA ALA A 126 9.14 -5.79 -16.23
C ALA A 126 9.15 -7.30 -16.48
N VAL A 127 8.05 -7.82 -17.03
CA VAL A 127 7.93 -9.21 -17.48
C VAL A 127 7.51 -9.17 -18.94
N GLU A 128 8.45 -9.51 -19.82
CA GLU A 128 8.20 -9.59 -21.25
C GLU A 128 7.32 -10.79 -21.60
N GLN A 129 6.72 -10.75 -22.79
CA GLN A 129 5.99 -11.92 -23.29
C GLN A 129 6.94 -13.11 -23.50
N ALA A 130 6.45 -14.28 -23.12
CA ALA A 130 7.12 -15.53 -23.44
C ALA A 130 7.11 -15.82 -24.94
N GLY A 131 8.05 -16.67 -25.36
CA GLY A 131 8.06 -17.23 -26.72
C GLY A 131 6.79 -18.01 -27.07
N PHE A 132 6.58 -18.21 -28.37
CA PHE A 132 5.36 -18.79 -28.95
C PHE A 132 4.91 -20.11 -28.31
N PHE A 133 5.83 -21.06 -28.08
CA PHE A 133 5.51 -22.37 -27.49
C PHE A 133 4.99 -22.29 -26.06
N LYS A 134 5.61 -21.45 -25.22
CA LYS A 134 5.19 -21.24 -23.83
C LYS A 134 3.82 -20.56 -23.77
N ARG A 135 3.57 -19.57 -24.63
CA ARG A 135 2.25 -18.93 -24.75
C ARG A 135 1.14 -19.92 -25.13
N LEU A 136 1.43 -20.85 -26.04
CA LEU A 136 0.45 -21.87 -26.46
C LEU A 136 0.14 -22.83 -25.30
N TRP A 137 1.18 -23.28 -24.61
CA TRP A 137 1.06 -24.15 -23.44
C TRP A 137 0.27 -23.49 -22.30
N ASP A 138 0.61 -22.24 -21.98
CA ASP A 138 -0.10 -21.44 -20.97
C ASP A 138 -1.58 -21.25 -21.35
N SER A 139 -1.88 -21.02 -22.63
CA SER A 139 -3.26 -20.87 -23.10
C SER A 139 -4.06 -22.17 -22.95
N PHE A 140 -3.44 -23.33 -23.18
CA PHE A 140 -4.07 -24.62 -22.93
C PHE A 140 -4.35 -24.86 -21.44
N TRP A 141 -3.38 -24.55 -20.57
CA TRP A 141 -3.56 -24.68 -19.11
C TRP A 141 -4.62 -23.73 -18.56
N MET A 142 -4.68 -22.48 -19.03
CA MET A 142 -5.72 -21.54 -18.62
C MET A 142 -7.11 -21.99 -19.05
N TRP A 143 -7.26 -22.56 -20.25
CA TRP A 143 -8.53 -23.13 -20.70
C TRP A 143 -8.96 -24.31 -19.82
N TRP A 144 -8.02 -25.21 -19.48
CA TRP A 144 -8.27 -26.34 -18.60
C TRP A 144 -8.62 -25.94 -17.16
N GLU A 145 -7.98 -24.89 -16.61
CA GLU A 145 -8.30 -24.36 -15.27
C GLU A 145 -9.57 -23.50 -15.23
N SER A 146 -10.20 -23.24 -16.39
CA SER A 146 -11.44 -22.46 -16.51
C SER A 146 -12.73 -23.29 -16.67
N GLU A 147 -12.62 -24.62 -16.81
CA GLU A 147 -13.73 -25.58 -16.66
C GLU A 147 -13.86 -26.08 -15.21
#